data_AF-A0AAW1X791-F1
#
_entry.id   AF-A0AAW1X791-F1
#
_cell.length_a   1.000
_cell.length_b   1.000
_cell.length_c   1.000
_cell.angle_alpha   90.00
_cell.angle_beta   90.00
_cell.angle_gamma   90.00
#
_symmetry.space_group_name_H-M   'P 1'
#
loop_
_entity.id
_entity.type
_entity.pdbx_description
1 polymer ?
#
loop_
_entity_poly.entity_id
_entity_poly.type
_entity_poly.pdbx_seq_one_letter_code
_entity_poly.pdbx_strand_id
1 'polypeptide(L)'
;MKTVAELRRERNIPIPVNKDSLYKPIERKQRKFNALIEELVVMEPHERKTHAMLQSLRVIKTEKLKKRKIKDEKKRKAIEVQKAKDEQLSRKRQREERRERYRVQDKAQKKMRRHAED
;
A
#
# COMPACT_ATOMS: atom_id res chain seq x y z
N MET A 1 27.05 -36.28 27.75
CA MET A 1 26.13 -36.87 26.76
C MET A 1 26.28 -36.12 25.45
N LYS A 2 26.32 -36.80 24.30
CA LYS A 2 26.39 -36.15 22.98
C LYS A 2 25.01 -35.60 22.59
N THR A 3 24.96 -34.51 21.83
CA THR A 3 23.69 -33.95 21.32
C THR A 3 23.12 -34.79 20.17
N VAL A 4 21.82 -34.66 19.90
CA VAL A 4 21.17 -35.32 18.75
C VAL A 4 21.82 -34.89 17.43
N ALA A 5 22.28 -33.64 17.34
CA ALA A 5 23.00 -33.13 16.16
C ALA A 5 24.38 -33.80 16.00
N GLU A 6 25.14 -33.96 17.07
CA GLU A 6 26.42 -34.67 17.08
C GLU A 6 26.26 -36.14 16.71
N LEU A 7 25.31 -36.85 17.32
CA LEU A 7 25.03 -38.27 17.02
C LEU A 7 24.66 -38.49 15.56
N ARG A 8 23.92 -37.55 14.95
CA ARG A 8 23.56 -37.59 13.53
C ARG A 8 24.76 -37.35 12.63
N ARG A 9 25.65 -36.40 12.97
CA ARG A 9 26.89 -36.15 12.21
C ARG A 9 27.85 -37.33 12.28
N GLU A 10 28.06 -37.90 13.47
CA GLU A 10 28.95 -39.07 13.65
C GLU A 10 28.46 -40.31 12.90
N ARG A 11 27.14 -40.52 12.85
CA ARG A 11 26.52 -41.64 12.15
C ARG A 11 26.13 -41.33 10.70
N ASN A 12 26.46 -40.14 10.18
CA ASN A 12 26.08 -39.66 8.85
C ASN A 12 24.57 -39.78 8.54
N ILE A 13 23.70 -39.52 9.53
CA ILE A 13 22.24 -39.59 9.39
C ILE A 13 21.71 -38.19 9.01
N PRO A 14 21.03 -38.03 7.87
CA PRO A 14 20.43 -36.75 7.49
C PRO A 14 19.23 -36.41 8.38
N ILE A 15 18.94 -35.12 8.52
CA ILE A 15 17.78 -34.65 9.29
C ILE A 15 16.52 -35.00 8.49
N PRO A 16 15.56 -35.75 9.06
CA PRO A 16 14.31 -36.06 8.38
C PRO A 16 13.48 -34.78 8.24
N VAL A 17 13.15 -34.40 7.00
CA VAL A 17 12.33 -33.21 6.70
C VAL A 17 11.11 -33.66 5.89
N ASN A 18 9.91 -33.31 6.35
CA ASN A 18 8.67 -33.54 5.60
C ASN A 18 8.53 -32.48 4.50
N LYS A 19 8.40 -32.92 3.25
CA LYS A 19 8.28 -32.06 2.07
C LYS A 19 7.02 -31.19 2.08
N ASP A 20 5.97 -31.63 2.76
CA ASP A 20 4.70 -30.89 2.85
C ASP A 20 4.68 -29.88 3.99
N SER A 21 5.58 -30.01 4.97
CA SER A 21 5.76 -29.03 6.04
C SER A 21 6.58 -27.81 5.59
N LEU A 22 7.29 -27.93 4.47
CA LEU A 22 8.06 -26.82 3.91
C LEU A 22 7.12 -25.77 3.34
N TYR A 23 7.24 -24.54 3.82
CA TYR A 23 6.47 -23.42 3.31
C TYR A 23 6.75 -23.22 1.82
N LYS A 24 5.69 -23.12 1.02
CA LYS A 24 5.73 -22.80 -0.40
C LYS A 24 4.94 -21.51 -0.65
N PRO A 25 5.36 -20.66 -1.59
CA PRO A 25 4.57 -19.50 -1.97
C PRO A 25 3.20 -19.95 -2.48
N ILE A 26 2.14 -19.49 -1.82
CA ILE A 26 0.76 -19.85 -2.19
C ILE A 26 0.26 -18.88 -3.27
N GLU A 27 0.11 -19.36 -4.49
CA GLU A 27 -0.51 -18.60 -5.57
C GLU A 27 -2.03 -18.59 -5.44
N ARG A 28 -2.60 -17.43 -5.10
CA ARG A 28 -4.05 -17.27 -4.98
C ARG A 28 -4.65 -16.85 -6.31
N LYS A 29 -5.35 -17.78 -6.98
CA LYS A 29 -6.20 -17.44 -8.12
C LYS A 29 -7.40 -16.60 -7.63
N GLN A 30 -7.75 -15.55 -8.37
CA GLN A 30 -8.92 -14.74 -8.05
C GLN A 30 -10.19 -15.61 -8.15
N ARG A 31 -10.92 -15.78 -7.04
CA ARG A 31 -12.20 -16.49 -7.03
C ARG A 31 -13.23 -15.72 -7.86
N LYS A 32 -13.87 -16.39 -8.81
CA LYS A 32 -15.00 -15.88 -9.59
C LYS A 32 -16.21 -16.73 -9.21
N PHE A 33 -17.31 -16.09 -8.84
CA PHE A 33 -18.57 -16.77 -8.55
C PHE A 33 -19.37 -16.90 -9.84
N ASN A 34 -20.13 -17.99 -9.96
CA ASN A 34 -20.99 -18.22 -11.13
C ASN A 34 -22.15 -17.24 -11.09
N ALA A 35 -22.45 -16.62 -12.24
CA ALA A 35 -23.64 -15.80 -12.40
C ALA A 35 -24.87 -16.70 -12.62
N LEU A 36 -26.05 -16.15 -12.35
CA LEU A 36 -27.31 -16.71 -12.84
C LEU A 36 -27.29 -16.64 -14.38
N ILE A 37 -27.70 -17.71 -15.07
CA ILE A 37 -27.61 -17.79 -16.53
C ILE A 37 -28.76 -17.00 -17.16
N GLU A 38 -28.44 -16.12 -18.11
CA GLU A 38 -29.41 -15.48 -19.02
C GLU A 38 -29.26 -16.07 -20.43
N GLU A 39 -30.35 -15.99 -21.20
CA GLU A 39 -30.61 -16.76 -22.42
C GLU A 39 -29.63 -16.51 -23.59
N LEU A 40 -29.54 -17.51 -24.48
CA LEU A 40 -28.62 -17.56 -25.62
C LEU A 40 -29.28 -16.99 -26.89
N VAL A 41 -28.68 -15.94 -27.46
CA VAL A 41 -29.08 -15.38 -28.76
C VAL A 41 -28.17 -15.91 -29.88
N VAL A 42 -28.77 -16.49 -30.92
CA VAL A 42 -28.04 -16.98 -32.11
C VAL A 42 -27.88 -15.83 -33.12
N MET A 43 -26.65 -15.51 -33.51
CA MET A 43 -26.32 -14.47 -34.51
C MET A 43 -25.94 -15.05 -35.87
N GLU A 44 -26.10 -14.26 -36.93
CA GLU A 44 -25.66 -14.60 -38.30
C GLU A 44 -24.12 -14.52 -38.47
N PRO A 45 -23.50 -15.25 -39.42
CA PRO A 45 -22.04 -15.37 -39.52
C PRO A 45 -21.27 -14.05 -39.73
N HIS A 46 -21.85 -13.10 -40.47
CA HIS A 46 -21.23 -11.80 -40.73
C HIS A 46 -21.29 -10.89 -39.49
N GLU A 47 -22.41 -10.95 -38.76
CA GLU A 47 -22.60 -10.22 -37.51
C GLU A 47 -21.70 -10.77 -36.39
N ARG A 48 -21.39 -12.07 -36.38
CA ARG A 48 -20.44 -12.66 -35.42
C ARG A 48 -19.04 -12.07 -35.55
N LYS A 49 -18.57 -11.85 -36.79
CA LYS A 49 -17.23 -11.30 -37.03
C LYS A 49 -17.12 -9.86 -36.54
N THR A 50 -18.13 -9.03 -36.82
CA THR A 50 -18.17 -7.64 -36.36
C THR A 50 -18.33 -7.56 -34.84
N HIS A 51 -19.22 -8.36 -34.26
CA HIS A 51 -19.42 -8.44 -32.82
C HIS A 51 -18.15 -8.85 -32.07
N ALA A 52 -17.44 -9.89 -32.55
CA ALA A 52 -16.18 -10.33 -31.95
C ALA A 52 -15.10 -9.23 -31.99
N MET A 53 -15.00 -8.50 -33.11
CA MET A 53 -14.08 -7.36 -33.24
C MET A 53 -14.45 -6.22 -32.28
N LEU A 54 -15.73 -5.88 -32.15
CA LEU A 54 -16.19 -4.86 -31.20
C LEU A 54 -15.94 -5.28 -29.75
N GLN A 55 -16.15 -6.55 -29.42
CA GLN A 55 -15.90 -7.09 -28.09
C GLN A 55 -14.41 -7.02 -27.73
N SER A 56 -13.50 -7.37 -28.64
CA SER A 56 -12.06 -7.27 -28.39
C SER A 56 -11.63 -5.82 -28.14
N LEU A 57 -12.13 -4.87 -28.92
CA LEU A 57 -11.87 -3.43 -28.71
C LEU A 57 -12.42 -2.93 -27.37
N ARG A 58 -13.62 -3.39 -26.97
CA ARG A 58 -14.23 -3.04 -25.68
C ARG A 58 -13.39 -3.56 -24.51
N VAL A 59 -12.92 -4.81 -24.58
CA VAL A 59 -12.02 -5.38 -23.58
C VAL A 59 -10.74 -4.55 -23.47
N ILE A 60 -10.09 -4.24 -24.60
CA ILE A 60 -8.87 -3.43 -24.63
C ILE A 60 -9.11 -2.06 -23.98
N LYS A 61 -10.21 -1.37 -24.31
CA LYS A 61 -10.54 -0.04 -23.75
C LYS A 61 -10.77 -0.11 -22.25
N THR A 62 -11.58 -1.07 -21.78
CA THR A 62 -11.91 -1.20 -20.35
C THR A 62 -10.68 -1.55 -19.51
N GLU A 63 -9.81 -2.45 -19.98
CA GLU A 63 -8.55 -2.75 -19.31
C GLU A 63 -7.60 -1.55 -19.24
N LYS A 64 -7.46 -0.80 -20.35
CA LYS A 64 -6.63 0.42 -20.37
C LYS A 64 -7.13 1.46 -19.37
N LEU A 65 -8.45 1.69 -19.33
CA LEU A 65 -9.05 2.60 -18.37
C LEU A 65 -8.84 2.14 -16.92
N LYS A 66 -9.00 0.84 -16.64
CA LYS A 66 -8.77 0.27 -15.30
C LYS A 66 -7.31 0.44 -14.86
N LYS A 67 -6.34 0.14 -15.74
CA LYS A 67 -4.90 0.32 -15.47
C LYS A 67 -4.57 1.79 -15.20
N ARG A 68 -5.15 2.73 -15.97
CA ARG A 68 -4.99 4.18 -15.74
C ARG A 68 -5.55 4.60 -14.38
N LYS A 69 -6.78 4.21 -14.04
CA LYS A 69 -7.39 4.54 -12.74
C LYS A 69 -6.54 4.06 -11.56
N ILE A 70 -6.08 2.80 -11.59
CA ILE A 70 -5.22 2.24 -10.55
C ILE A 70 -3.92 3.05 -10.39
N LYS A 71 -3.30 3.45 -11.51
CA LYS A 71 -2.08 4.28 -11.49
C LYS A 71 -2.34 5.65 -10.89
N ASP A 72 -3.44 6.29 -11.27
CA ASP A 72 -3.80 7.63 -10.80
C ASP A 72 -4.15 7.63 -9.32
N GLU A 73 -4.87 6.61 -8.83
CA GLU A 73 -5.14 6.42 -7.40
C GLU A 73 -3.86 6.23 -6.58
N LYS A 74 -2.90 5.42 -7.06
CA LYS A 74 -1.60 5.24 -6.40
C LYS A 74 -0.84 6.57 -6.27
N LYS A 75 -0.83 7.38 -7.33
CA LYS A 75 -0.19 8.70 -7.33
C LYS A 75 -0.87 9.65 -6.35
N ARG A 76 -2.21 9.70 -6.37
CA ARG A 76 -3.00 10.55 -5.45
C ARG A 76 -2.70 10.20 -3.99
N LYS A 77 -2.72 8.90 -3.64
CA LYS A 77 -2.40 8.43 -2.28
C LYS A 77 -0.97 8.80 -1.86
N ALA A 78 0.00 8.69 -2.75
CA ALA A 78 1.38 9.08 -2.44
C ALA A 78 1.51 10.58 -2.12
N ILE A 79 0.84 11.42 -2.91
CA ILE A 79 0.81 12.88 -2.69
C ILE A 79 0.09 13.22 -1.38
N GLU A 80 -1.03 12.57 -1.09
CA GLU A 80 -1.78 12.76 0.14
C GLU A 80 -0.94 12.41 1.38
N VAL A 81 -0.19 11.30 1.34
CA VAL A 81 0.72 10.90 2.41
C VAL A 81 1.85 11.93 2.59
N GLN A 82 2.42 12.45 1.51
CA GLN A 82 3.46 13.49 1.59
C GLN A 82 2.88 14.78 2.19
N LYS A 83 1.75 15.25 1.68
CA LYS A 83 1.05 16.43 2.18
C LYS A 83 0.71 16.32 3.67
N ALA A 84 0.27 15.15 4.13
CA ALA A 84 -0.01 14.90 5.54
C ALA A 84 1.25 14.98 6.41
N LYS A 85 2.40 14.50 5.93
CA LYS A 85 3.69 14.62 6.64
C LYS A 85 4.15 16.08 6.72
N ASP A 86 4.05 16.81 5.62
CA ASP A 86 4.44 18.22 5.55
C ASP A 86 3.55 19.09 6.45
N GLU A 87 2.25 18.80 6.49
CA GLU A 87 1.31 19.46 7.38
C GLU A 87 1.64 19.19 8.86
N GLN A 88 1.97 17.95 9.24
CA GLN A 88 2.42 17.64 10.59
C GLN A 88 3.70 18.40 10.96
N LEU A 89 4.66 18.49 10.04
CA LEU A 89 5.90 19.22 10.27
C LEU A 89 5.64 20.72 10.42
N SER A 90 4.81 21.30 9.56
CA SER A 90 4.41 22.71 9.63
C SER A 90 3.71 23.03 10.95
N ARG A 91 2.76 22.19 11.38
CA ARG A 91 2.08 22.33 12.69
C ARG A 91 3.07 22.29 13.86
N LYS A 92 4.09 21.44 13.81
CA LYS A 92 5.16 21.39 14.82
C LYS A 92 6.00 22.67 14.84
N ARG A 93 6.43 23.16 13.67
CA ARG A 93 7.18 24.42 13.54
C ARG A 93 6.41 25.62 14.09
N GLN A 94 5.14 25.77 13.68
CA GLN A 94 4.28 26.85 14.18
C GLN A 94 4.10 26.81 15.71
N ARG A 95 4.07 25.61 16.30
CA ARG A 95 4.00 25.42 17.76
C ARG A 95 5.26 25.90 18.45
N GLU A 96 6.44 25.57 17.91
CA GLU A 96 7.73 26.02 18.44
C GLU A 96 7.89 27.54 18.29
N GLU A 97 7.61 28.11 17.12
CA GLU A 97 7.65 29.56 16.89
C GLU A 97 6.71 30.31 17.85
N ARG A 98 5.51 29.78 18.10
CA ARG A 98 4.58 30.37 19.07
C ARG A 98 5.15 30.35 20.49
N ARG A 99 5.74 29.23 20.91
CA ARG A 99 6.38 29.11 22.23
C ARG A 99 7.54 30.09 22.39
N GLU A 100 8.36 30.23 21.34
CA GLU A 100 9.50 31.14 21.35
C GLU A 100 9.07 32.60 21.41
N ARG A 101 8.05 33.00 20.64
CA ARG A 101 7.46 34.35 20.72
C ARG A 101 7.00 34.70 22.13
N TYR A 102 6.22 33.83 22.79
CA TYR A 102 5.78 34.08 24.17
C TYR A 102 6.96 34.12 25.16
N ARG A 103 7.97 33.26 24.99
CA ARG A 103 9.17 33.27 25.83
C ARG A 103 9.97 34.57 25.69
N VAL A 104 10.08 35.11 24.47
CA VAL A 104 10.75 36.40 24.23
C VAL A 104 9.95 37.56 24.82
N GLN A 105 8.62 37.57 24.63
CA GLN A 105 7.73 38.59 25.22
C GLN A 105 7.80 38.61 26.75
N ASP A 106 7.75 37.44 27.41
CA ASP A 106 7.89 37.34 28.87
C ASP A 106 9.26 37.83 29.36
N LYS A 107 10.36 37.46 28.66
CA LYS A 107 11.70 37.98 28.98
C LYS A 107 11.78 39.50 28.83
N ALA A 108 11.19 40.06 27.77
CA ALA A 108 11.16 41.50 27.54
C ALA A 108 10.34 42.23 28.62
N GLN A 109 9.15 41.73 28.97
CA GLN A 109 8.35 42.28 30.06
C GLN A 109 9.08 42.22 31.41
N LYS A 110 9.74 41.10 31.73
CA LYS A 110 10.56 40.98 32.95
C LYS A 110 11.72 41.97 32.98
N LYS A 111 12.40 42.20 31.85
CA LYS A 111 13.42 43.24 31.74
C LYS A 111 12.84 44.63 32.00
N MET A 112 11.72 44.98 31.37
CA MET A 112 11.07 46.28 31.61
C MET A 112 10.64 46.47 33.06
N ARG A 113 10.12 45.42 33.73
CA ARG A 113 9.76 45.48 35.16
C ARG A 113 10.96 45.77 36.05
N ARG A 114 12.10 45.10 35.81
CA ARG A 114 13.33 45.33 36.58
C ARG A 114 13.85 46.76 36.41
N HIS A 115 13.83 47.29 35.18
CA HIS A 115 14.25 48.67 34.91
C HIS A 115 13.28 49.75 35.42
N ALA A 116 12.08 49.38 35.89
CA ALA A 116 11.12 50.31 36.47
C ALA A 116 11.17 50.36 38.01
N GLU A 117 11.89 49.42 38.64
CA GLU A 117 12.10 49.34 40.08
C GLU A 117 13.48 49.91 40.51
N ASP A 118 14.36 50.24 39.56
CA ASP A 118 15.60 51.02 39.72
C ASP A 118 15.33 52.52 39.44
#